data_AF-A0A535XBG4-F1
#
_entry.id   AF-A0A535XBG4-F1
#
_cell.length_a   1.000
_cell.length_b   1.000
_cell.length_c   1.000
_cell.angle_alpha   90.00
_cell.angle_beta   90.00
_cell.angle_gamma   90.00
#
_symmetry.space_group_name_H-M   'P 1'
#
loop_
_entity.id
_entity.type
_entity.pdbx_description
1 polymer ?
#
loop_
_entity_poly.entity_id
_entity_poly.type
_entity_poly.pdbx_seq_one_letter_code
_entity_poly.pdbx_strand_id
1 'polypeptide(L)'
;MPTPSDLAALLAYVLGNPYLFISSSTVMTTGLVAGAFALTMLRPTAPTLRVAAPSLSLVLLYFGIGSMALATEILLRFHDVLPDATETQFASGVGHLLEAAVGIAILVPQLRRRSRRAWITANAVAVGYWTAQVAVLTPPWFAFAGQLELTRSFAFGALALGALLSVVLWRTAPRPR
;
A
#
# COMPACT_ATOMS: atom_id res chain seq x y z
N MET A 1 2.57 -19.33 15.29
CA MET A 1 2.62 -17.88 15.60
C MET A 1 3.96 -17.38 15.09
N PRO A 2 4.02 -16.26 14.34
CA PRO A 2 5.30 -15.65 13.99
C PRO A 2 6.07 -15.22 15.24
N THR A 3 7.38 -15.37 15.19
CA THR A 3 8.33 -15.07 16.27
C THR A 3 9.12 -13.79 15.96
N PRO A 4 9.76 -13.15 16.96
CA PRO A 4 10.66 -12.02 16.71
C PRO A 4 11.82 -12.37 15.75
N SER A 5 12.27 -13.63 15.76
CA SER A 5 13.26 -14.17 14.82
C SER A 5 12.74 -14.21 13.38
N ASP A 6 11.46 -14.50 13.15
CA ASP A 6 10.88 -14.47 11.79
C ASP A 6 10.81 -13.04 11.24
N LEU A 7 10.53 -12.06 12.12
CA LEU A 7 10.52 -10.63 11.75
C LEU A 7 11.94 -10.12 11.46
N ALA A 8 12.94 -10.57 12.23
CA ALA A 8 14.35 -10.25 12.00
C ALA A 8 14.89 -10.94 10.72
N ALA A 9 14.50 -12.18 10.46
CA ALA A 9 14.85 -12.90 9.23
C ALA A 9 14.22 -12.24 7.99
N LEU A 10 12.96 -11.80 8.09
CA LEU A 10 12.31 -11.00 7.04
C LEU A 10 13.09 -9.70 6.78
N LEU A 11 13.42 -8.94 7.83
CA LEU A 11 14.21 -7.71 7.71
C LEU A 11 15.61 -7.96 7.13
N ALA A 12 16.29 -9.04 7.52
CA ALA A 12 17.61 -9.39 6.99
C ALA A 12 17.55 -9.86 5.52
N TYR A 13 16.54 -10.64 5.14
CA TYR A 13 16.28 -11.04 3.76
C TYR A 13 15.97 -9.84 2.87
N VAL A 14 15.15 -8.92 3.39
CA VAL A 14 14.83 -7.62 2.79
C VAL A 14 16.12 -6.82 2.61
N LEU A 15 16.87 -6.48 3.65
CA LEU A 15 18.12 -5.72 3.54
C LEU A 15 19.23 -6.40 2.69
N GLY A 16 19.25 -7.74 2.62
CA GLY A 16 20.25 -8.50 1.87
C GLY A 16 20.02 -8.59 0.36
N ASN A 17 18.85 -8.18 -0.15
CA ASN A 17 18.48 -8.32 -1.56
C ASN A 17 18.12 -6.95 -2.20
N PRO A 18 19.10 -6.02 -2.37
CA PRO A 18 18.85 -4.65 -2.82
C PRO A 18 18.32 -4.53 -4.27
N TYR A 19 18.27 -5.62 -5.04
CA TYR A 19 17.66 -5.65 -6.36
C TYR A 19 16.13 -5.75 -6.30
N LEU A 20 15.58 -6.24 -5.18
CA LEU A 20 14.16 -6.09 -4.80
C LEU A 20 13.81 -4.63 -4.39
N PHE A 21 14.80 -3.72 -4.35
CA PHE A 21 14.69 -2.36 -3.79
C PHE A 21 14.87 -1.23 -4.82
N ILE A 22 14.89 -1.53 -6.12
CA ILE A 22 14.94 -0.50 -7.17
C ILE A 22 13.55 0.17 -7.32
N SER A 23 13.07 0.77 -6.22
CA SER A 23 11.76 1.41 -6.09
C SER A 23 11.77 2.51 -5.01
N SER A 24 12.14 2.19 -3.77
CA SER A 24 11.89 2.95 -2.53
C SER A 24 10.45 2.97 -2.00
N SER A 25 9.42 2.58 -2.77
CA SER A 25 8.09 2.32 -2.17
C SER A 25 8.15 1.18 -1.17
N THR A 26 8.91 0.12 -1.45
CA THR A 26 9.17 -0.96 -0.48
C THR A 26 9.74 -0.38 0.82
N VAL A 27 10.77 0.46 0.75
CA VAL A 27 11.37 1.11 1.94
C VAL A 27 10.35 1.95 2.71
N MET A 28 9.47 2.66 2.00
CA MET A 28 8.45 3.50 2.62
C MET A 28 7.30 2.67 3.22
N THR A 29 6.84 1.61 2.56
CA THR A 29 5.79 0.71 3.08
C THR A 29 6.31 -0.13 4.23
N THR A 30 7.50 -0.72 4.11
CA THR A 30 8.19 -1.40 5.22
C THR A 30 8.43 -0.43 6.37
N GLY A 31 8.78 0.84 6.11
CA GLY A 31 8.85 1.89 7.12
C GLY A 31 7.50 2.20 7.79
N LEU A 32 6.41 2.24 7.03
CA LEU A 32 5.04 2.42 7.55
C LEU A 32 4.56 1.22 8.36
N VAL A 33 4.86 -0.02 7.92
CA VAL A 33 4.50 -1.26 8.61
C VAL A 33 5.34 -1.43 9.88
N ALA A 34 6.65 -1.22 9.82
CA ALA A 34 7.53 -1.24 10.98
C ALA A 34 7.18 -0.12 11.98
N GLY A 35 6.86 1.08 11.49
CA GLY A 35 6.38 2.19 12.32
C GLY A 35 5.03 1.90 12.98
N ALA A 36 4.06 1.35 12.24
CA ALA A 36 2.78 0.91 12.78
C ALA A 36 2.95 -0.21 13.82
N PHE A 37 3.81 -1.19 13.54
CA PHE A 37 4.14 -2.29 14.46
C PHE A 37 4.80 -1.77 15.74
N ALA A 38 5.83 -0.92 15.62
CA ALA A 38 6.48 -0.29 16.76
C ALA A 38 5.50 0.55 17.61
N LEU A 39 4.61 1.32 16.97
CA LEU A 39 3.56 2.06 17.68
C LEU A 39 2.56 1.13 18.38
N THR A 40 2.15 0.01 17.77
CA THR A 40 1.29 -0.99 18.42
C THR A 40 1.97 -1.68 19.60
N MET A 41 3.28 -1.97 19.51
CA MET A 41 4.03 -2.62 20.59
C MET A 41 4.31 -1.66 21.75
N LEU A 42 4.71 -0.42 21.46
CA LEU A 42 5.12 0.56 22.47
C LEU A 42 3.93 1.25 23.15
N ARG A 43 2.85 1.55 22.42
CA ARG A 43 1.65 2.23 22.96
C ARG A 43 0.36 1.72 22.28
N PRO A 44 -0.12 0.51 22.62
CA PRO A 44 -1.33 -0.09 22.03
C PRO A 44 -2.60 0.78 22.10
N THR A 45 -2.67 1.69 23.07
CA THR A 45 -3.81 2.56 23.36
C THR A 45 -3.63 4.01 22.86
N ALA A 46 -2.54 4.31 22.14
CA ALA A 46 -2.23 5.67 21.70
C ALA A 46 -3.40 6.31 20.90
N PRO A 47 -3.92 7.49 21.31
CA PRO A 47 -4.99 8.17 20.59
C PRO A 47 -4.65 8.46 19.13
N THR A 48 -3.38 8.76 18.84
CA THR A 48 -2.85 9.01 17.50
C THR A 48 -2.96 7.78 16.60
N LEU A 49 -2.54 6.61 17.07
CA LEU A 49 -2.67 5.35 16.34
C LEU A 49 -4.15 5.03 16.07
N ARG A 50 -5.04 5.28 17.05
CA ARG A 50 -6.48 5.18 16.83
C ARG A 50 -6.95 6.12 15.74
N VAL A 51 -6.52 7.37 15.67
CA VAL A 51 -6.96 8.28 14.58
C VAL A 51 -6.40 7.85 13.22
N ALA A 52 -5.14 7.45 13.15
CA ALA A 52 -4.44 7.12 11.91
C ALA A 52 -4.81 5.74 11.31
N ALA A 53 -5.17 4.75 12.14
CA ALA A 53 -5.32 3.36 11.71
C ALA A 53 -6.22 3.15 10.47
N PRO A 54 -7.42 3.78 10.33
CA PRO A 54 -8.22 3.63 9.12
C PRO A 54 -7.50 4.12 7.86
N SER A 55 -6.86 5.29 7.91
CA SER A 55 -6.11 5.84 6.78
C SER A 55 -4.91 4.97 6.43
N LEU A 56 -4.13 4.54 7.42
CA LEU A 56 -3.00 3.62 7.23
C LEU A 56 -3.45 2.29 6.61
N SER A 57 -4.58 1.72 7.07
CA SER A 57 -5.10 0.48 6.51
C SER A 57 -5.51 0.60 5.04
N LEU A 58 -6.05 1.75 4.61
CA LEU A 58 -6.39 1.99 3.21
C LEU A 58 -5.16 2.33 2.35
N VAL A 59 -4.17 3.04 2.90
CA VAL A 59 -2.88 3.25 2.23
C VAL A 59 -2.19 1.91 1.94
N LEU A 60 -2.12 1.02 2.94
CA LEU A 60 -1.57 -0.33 2.80
C LEU A 60 -2.40 -1.18 1.81
N LEU A 61 -3.73 -1.14 1.90
CA LEU A 61 -4.60 -1.90 1.00
C LEU A 61 -4.40 -1.49 -0.47
N TYR A 62 -4.36 -0.19 -0.73
CA TYR A 62 -4.13 0.34 -2.07
C TYR A 62 -2.72 0.03 -2.57
N PHE A 63 -1.71 0.04 -1.70
CA PHE A 63 -0.37 -0.41 -2.03
C PHE A 63 -0.34 -1.88 -2.46
N GLY A 64 -0.80 -2.79 -1.59
CA GLY A 64 -0.75 -4.23 -1.86
C GLY A 64 -1.50 -4.63 -3.13
N ILE A 65 -2.71 -4.09 -3.33
CA ILE A 65 -3.49 -4.33 -4.55
C ILE A 65 -2.81 -3.70 -5.77
N GLY A 66 -2.33 -2.45 -5.67
CA GLY A 66 -1.69 -1.74 -6.77
C GLY A 66 -0.38 -2.40 -7.23
N SER A 67 0.49 -2.78 -6.29
CA SER A 67 1.73 -3.51 -6.58
C SER A 67 1.44 -4.87 -7.21
N MET A 68 0.50 -5.64 -6.67
CA MET A 68 0.13 -6.95 -7.23
C MET A 68 -0.44 -6.83 -8.65
N ALA A 69 -1.32 -5.85 -8.88
CA ALA A 69 -1.91 -5.62 -10.20
C ALA A 69 -0.85 -5.20 -11.23
N LEU A 70 0.04 -4.27 -10.88
CA LEU A 70 1.12 -3.82 -11.76
C LEU A 70 2.12 -4.94 -12.04
N ALA A 71 2.50 -5.73 -11.03
CA ALA A 71 3.41 -6.85 -11.21
C ALA A 71 2.80 -7.97 -12.08
N THR A 72 1.48 -8.21 -11.97
CA THR A 72 0.75 -9.12 -12.85
C THR A 72 0.72 -8.61 -14.29
N GLU A 73 0.46 -7.31 -14.49
CA GLU A 73 0.46 -6.69 -15.82
C GLU A 73 1.84 -6.73 -16.49
N ILE A 74 2.90 -6.50 -15.72
CA ILE A 74 4.29 -6.62 -16.18
C ILE A 74 4.61 -8.08 -16.59
N LEU A 75 4.19 -9.06 -15.78
CA LEU A 75 4.34 -10.48 -16.11
C LEU A 75 3.63 -10.81 -17.43
N LEU A 76 2.32 -10.53 -17.52
CA LEU A 76 1.51 -10.87 -18.69
C LEU A 76 1.98 -10.19 -19.99
N ARG A 77 2.63 -9.02 -19.92
CA ARG A 77 3.09 -8.28 -21.11
C ARG A 77 4.52 -8.57 -21.54
N PHE A 78 5.39 -8.98 -20.63
CA PHE A 78 6.83 -9.00 -20.88
C PHE A 78 7.53 -10.33 -20.59
N HIS A 79 6.84 -11.34 -20.05
CA HIS A 79 7.47 -12.60 -19.67
C HIS A 79 8.19 -13.31 -20.82
N ASP A 80 7.62 -13.29 -22.03
CA ASP A 80 8.23 -13.87 -23.24
C ASP A 80 9.56 -13.19 -23.66
N VAL A 81 9.83 -11.98 -23.16
CA VAL A 81 11.02 -11.17 -23.52
C VAL A 81 11.99 -11.03 -22.34
N LEU A 82 11.49 -11.02 -21.11
CA LEU A 82 12.24 -10.74 -19.88
C LEU A 82 11.77 -11.67 -18.72
N PRO A 83 11.89 -13.00 -18.86
CA PRO A 83 11.28 -13.95 -17.92
C PRO A 83 11.74 -13.73 -16.48
N ASP A 84 13.05 -13.84 -16.19
CA ASP A 84 13.62 -13.69 -14.85
C ASP A 84 13.23 -12.36 -14.17
N ALA A 85 13.24 -11.26 -14.93
CA ALA A 85 12.92 -9.93 -14.41
C ALA A 85 11.42 -9.78 -14.10
N THR A 86 10.55 -10.34 -14.94
CA THR A 86 9.09 -10.34 -14.70
C THR A 86 8.68 -11.27 -13.56
N GLU A 87 9.29 -12.45 -13.45
CA GLU A 87 9.09 -13.35 -12.29
C GLU A 87 9.53 -12.68 -10.98
N THR A 88 10.68 -12.00 -10.99
CA THR A 88 11.19 -11.24 -9.83
C THR A 88 10.22 -10.12 -9.43
N GLN A 89 9.68 -9.38 -10.39
CA GLN A 89 8.66 -8.35 -10.12
C GLN A 89 7.36 -8.96 -9.60
N PHE A 90 6.91 -10.09 -10.15
CA PHE A 90 5.72 -10.81 -9.68
C PHE A 90 5.88 -11.28 -8.23
N ALA A 91 7.01 -11.91 -7.89
CA ALA A 91 7.35 -12.30 -6.53
C ALA A 91 7.41 -11.10 -5.57
N SER A 92 7.94 -9.96 -6.02
CA SER A 92 7.94 -8.70 -5.25
C SER A 92 6.51 -8.18 -5.00
N GLY A 93 5.64 -8.20 -6.01
CA GLY A 93 4.23 -7.83 -5.89
C GLY A 93 3.44 -8.70 -4.91
N VAL A 94 3.69 -10.02 -4.89
CA VAL A 94 3.17 -10.95 -3.88
C VAL A 94 3.69 -10.56 -2.49
N GLY A 95 4.98 -10.25 -2.36
CA GLY A 95 5.59 -9.77 -1.12
C GLY A 95 4.92 -8.51 -0.57
N HIS A 96 4.67 -7.50 -1.40
CA HIS A 96 3.96 -6.27 -1.03
C HIS A 96 2.52 -6.52 -0.60
N LEU A 97 1.81 -7.44 -1.27
CA LEU A 97 0.44 -7.79 -0.90
C LEU A 97 0.39 -8.47 0.47
N LEU A 98 1.34 -9.37 0.77
CA LEU A 98 1.47 -10.02 2.07
C LEU A 98 1.87 -9.03 3.18
N GLU A 99 2.84 -8.15 2.91
CA GLU A 99 3.27 -7.08 3.83
C GLU A 99 2.09 -6.15 4.18
N ALA A 100 1.34 -5.71 3.17
CA ALA A 100 0.13 -4.91 3.36
C ALA A 100 -0.92 -5.65 4.21
N ALA A 101 -1.17 -6.93 3.93
CA ALA A 101 -2.11 -7.75 4.67
C ALA A 101 -1.70 -7.90 6.16
N VAL A 102 -0.41 -8.12 6.44
CA VAL A 102 0.13 -8.18 7.81
C VAL A 102 -0.01 -6.84 8.52
N GLY A 103 0.35 -5.73 7.86
CA GLY A 103 0.19 -4.38 8.41
C GLY A 103 -1.27 -4.04 8.72
N ILE A 104 -2.21 -4.43 7.86
CA ILE A 104 -3.65 -4.28 8.10
C ILE A 104 -4.09 -5.16 9.28
N ALA A 105 -3.65 -6.41 9.35
CA ALA A 105 -3.98 -7.34 10.45
C ALA A 105 -3.55 -6.79 11.83
N ILE A 106 -2.37 -6.19 11.91
CA ILE A 106 -1.86 -5.49 13.11
C ILE A 106 -2.78 -4.32 13.51
N LEU A 107 -3.36 -3.60 12.55
CA LEU A 107 -4.26 -2.46 12.79
C LEU A 107 -5.70 -2.88 13.15
N VAL A 108 -6.16 -4.10 12.84
CA VAL A 108 -7.55 -4.59 13.04
C VAL A 108 -8.17 -4.22 14.40
N PRO A 109 -7.49 -4.35 15.57
CA PRO A 109 -8.07 -3.96 16.85
C PRO A 109 -8.53 -2.50 16.89
N GLN A 110 -7.79 -1.61 16.21
CA GLN A 110 -8.05 -0.18 16.14
C GLN A 110 -9.12 0.19 15.10
N LEU A 111 -9.35 -0.66 14.10
CA LEU A 111 -10.36 -0.46 13.05
C LEU A 111 -11.80 -0.73 13.52
N ARG A 112 -11.98 -1.35 14.70
CA ARG A 112 -13.30 -1.67 15.27
C ARG A 112 -14.11 -0.41 15.60
N ARG A 113 -15.44 -0.50 15.43
CA ARG A 113 -16.45 0.52 15.81
C ARG A 113 -16.20 1.92 15.21
N ARG A 114 -15.75 1.99 13.96
CA ARG A 114 -15.55 3.26 13.22
C ARG A 114 -16.79 3.69 12.48
N SER A 115 -17.07 5.00 12.47
CA SER A 115 -18.19 5.57 11.73
C SER A 115 -17.93 5.57 10.23
N ARG A 116 -19.01 5.56 9.43
CA ARG A 116 -18.94 5.70 7.96
C ARG A 116 -18.14 6.94 7.55
N ARG A 117 -18.31 8.06 8.27
CA ARG A 117 -17.58 9.31 8.06
C ARG A 117 -16.07 9.14 8.23
N ALA A 118 -15.61 8.40 9.23
CA ALA A 118 -14.18 8.13 9.44
C ALA A 118 -13.57 7.34 8.26
N TRP A 119 -14.29 6.34 7.74
CA TRP A 119 -13.83 5.58 6.57
C TRP A 119 -13.80 6.41 5.27
N ILE A 120 -14.79 7.29 5.03
CA ILE A 120 -14.75 8.18 3.87
C ILE A 120 -13.58 9.17 3.97
N THR A 121 -13.32 9.75 5.16
CA THR A 121 -12.15 10.61 5.38
C THR A 121 -10.84 9.85 5.17
N ALA A 122 -10.73 8.62 5.69
CA ALA A 122 -9.58 7.76 5.49
C ALA A 122 -9.32 7.44 4.01
N ASN A 123 -10.38 7.22 3.24
CA ASN A 123 -10.30 6.97 1.80
C ASN A 123 -9.76 8.21 1.06
N ALA A 124 -10.27 9.40 1.38
CA ALA A 124 -9.77 10.65 0.81
C ALA A 124 -8.30 10.91 1.16
N VAL A 125 -7.86 10.59 2.38
CA VAL A 125 -6.45 10.67 2.79
C VAL A 125 -5.58 9.67 2.02
N ALA A 126 -6.02 8.42 1.88
CA ALA A 126 -5.28 7.40 1.14
C ALA A 126 -5.15 7.73 -0.36
N VAL A 127 -6.22 8.20 -0.99
CA VAL A 127 -6.18 8.70 -2.37
C VAL A 127 -5.26 9.91 -2.49
N GLY A 128 -5.37 10.90 -1.59
CA GLY A 128 -4.50 12.09 -1.63
C GLY A 128 -3.01 11.75 -1.48
N TYR A 129 -2.67 10.83 -0.58
CA TYR A 129 -1.32 10.30 -0.40
C TYR A 129 -0.81 9.62 -1.68
N TRP A 130 -1.56 8.67 -2.25
CA TRP A 130 -1.13 7.96 -3.46
C TRP A 130 -1.09 8.87 -4.70
N THR A 131 -1.97 9.87 -4.80
CA THR A 131 -1.87 10.91 -5.84
C THR A 131 -0.58 11.71 -5.71
N ALA A 132 -0.19 12.11 -4.49
CA ALA A 132 1.08 12.81 -4.28
C ALA A 132 2.29 11.92 -4.63
N GLN A 133 2.27 10.63 -4.26
CA GLN A 133 3.29 9.66 -4.63
C GLN A 133 3.44 9.53 -6.16
N VAL A 134 2.32 9.31 -6.87
CA VAL A 134 2.31 9.11 -8.33
C VAL A 134 2.69 10.38 -9.09
N ALA A 135 2.18 11.55 -8.68
CA ALA A 135 2.39 12.82 -9.38
C ALA A 135 3.75 13.46 -9.07
N VAL A 136 4.19 13.45 -7.81
CA VAL A 136 5.42 14.14 -7.37
C VAL A 136 6.63 13.21 -7.44
N LEU A 137 6.53 12.02 -6.84
CA LEU A 137 7.69 11.13 -6.73
C LEU A 137 7.87 10.22 -7.96
N THR A 138 6.90 10.19 -8.89
CA THR A 138 6.98 9.54 -10.22
C THR A 138 7.74 8.22 -10.17
N PRO A 139 7.14 7.18 -9.59
CA PRO A 139 7.94 6.13 -9.00
C PRO A 139 8.64 5.30 -10.09
N PRO A 140 9.98 5.08 -10.05
CA PRO A 140 10.77 4.70 -11.24
C PRO A 140 10.36 3.38 -11.91
N TRP A 141 9.71 2.46 -11.20
CA TRP A 141 9.20 1.20 -11.75
C TRP A 141 7.98 1.40 -12.67
N PHE A 142 7.34 2.57 -12.66
CA PHE A 142 6.34 2.91 -13.67
C PHE A 142 6.98 3.00 -15.07
N ALA A 143 8.26 3.34 -15.15
CA ALA A 143 9.01 3.37 -16.41
C ALA A 143 9.59 1.99 -16.82
N PHE A 144 9.19 0.89 -16.17
CA PHE A 144 9.63 -0.45 -16.57
C PHE A 144 9.32 -0.69 -18.06
N ALA A 145 10.34 -1.09 -18.82
CA ALA A 145 10.27 -1.23 -20.29
C ALA A 145 9.62 -0.03 -21.03
N GLY A 146 9.77 1.20 -20.48
CA GLY A 146 9.27 2.44 -21.09
C GLY A 146 7.78 2.74 -20.84
N GLN A 147 7.06 1.98 -20.00
CA GLN A 147 5.60 2.10 -19.83
C GLN A 147 5.09 3.29 -18.99
N LEU A 148 5.94 4.30 -18.69
CA LEU A 148 5.66 5.36 -17.70
C LEU A 148 4.28 6.00 -17.84
N GLU A 149 3.90 6.40 -19.05
CA GLU A 149 2.64 7.10 -19.28
C GLU A 149 1.41 6.17 -19.25
N LEU A 150 1.57 4.89 -19.62
CA LEU A 150 0.51 3.89 -19.49
C LEU A 150 0.24 3.59 -18.01
N THR A 151 1.29 3.33 -17.23
CA THR A 151 1.19 3.04 -15.79
C THR A 151 0.68 4.24 -15.01
N ARG A 152 1.15 5.46 -15.32
CA ARG A 152 0.58 6.72 -14.75
C ARG A 152 -0.90 6.86 -15.07
N SER A 153 -1.31 6.66 -16.31
CA SER A 153 -2.71 6.80 -16.73
C SER A 153 -3.62 5.83 -15.96
N PHE A 154 -3.20 4.57 -15.80
CA PHE A 154 -3.93 3.59 -14.99
C PHE A 154 -3.98 4.00 -13.51
N ALA A 155 -2.85 4.42 -12.92
CA ALA A 155 -2.78 4.86 -11.54
C ALA A 155 -3.69 6.06 -11.26
N PHE A 156 -3.64 7.10 -12.09
CA PHE A 156 -4.53 8.27 -11.97
C PHE A 156 -6.01 7.91 -12.18
N GLY A 157 -6.33 6.99 -13.10
CA GLY A 157 -7.68 6.47 -13.29
C GLY A 157 -8.24 5.78 -12.04
N ALA A 158 -7.44 4.91 -11.41
CA ALA A 158 -7.81 4.25 -10.16
C ALA A 158 -8.00 5.24 -9.00
N LEU A 159 -7.13 6.25 -8.90
CA LEU A 159 -7.22 7.32 -7.89
C LEU A 159 -8.44 8.22 -8.10
N ALA A 160 -8.76 8.56 -9.34
CA ALA A 160 -9.96 9.33 -9.70
C ALA A 160 -11.25 8.55 -9.34
N LEU A 161 -11.29 7.24 -9.58
CA LEU A 161 -12.39 6.37 -9.15
C LEU A 161 -12.53 6.34 -7.62
N GLY A 162 -11.41 6.20 -6.88
CA GLY A 162 -11.41 6.25 -5.41
C GLY A 162 -11.90 7.59 -4.85
N ALA A 163 -11.53 8.70 -5.49
CA ALA A 163 -12.03 10.04 -5.15
C ALA A 163 -13.54 10.17 -5.43
N LEU A 164 -14.01 9.71 -6.59
CA LEU A 164 -15.43 9.73 -6.97
C LEU A 164 -16.28 8.92 -5.98
N LEU A 165 -15.84 7.72 -5.62
CA LEU A 165 -16.49 6.88 -4.61
C LEU A 165 -16.58 7.61 -3.26
N SER A 166 -15.52 8.31 -2.84
CA SER A 166 -15.56 9.12 -1.61
C SER A 166 -16.62 10.23 -1.68
N VAL A 167 -16.73 10.93 -2.82
CA VAL A 167 -17.74 11.99 -3.04
C VAL A 167 -19.17 11.43 -3.03
N VAL A 168 -19.42 10.32 -3.73
CA VAL A 168 -20.74 9.65 -3.78
C VAL A 168 -21.13 9.13 -2.40
N LEU A 169 -20.20 8.47 -1.69
CA LEU A 169 -20.43 7.97 -0.34
C LEU A 169 -20.64 9.09 0.69
N TRP A 170 -20.01 10.26 0.49
CA TRP A 170 -20.24 11.44 1.33
C TRP A 170 -21.64 12.04 1.10
N ARG A 171 -22.03 12.25 -0.15
CA ARG A 171 -23.35 12.81 -0.51
C ARG A 171 -24.52 11.91 -0.06
N THR A 172 -24.30 10.59 0.00
CA THR A 172 -25.28 9.60 0.45
C THR A 172 -25.13 9.20 1.93
N ALA A 173 -24.32 9.92 2.70
CA ALA A 173 -24.22 9.72 4.15
C ALA A 173 -25.42 10.39 4.87
N PRO A 174 -26.10 9.71 5.82
CA PRO A 174 -27.07 10.35 6.68
C PRO A 174 -26.46 11.55 7.40
N ARG A 175 -27.18 12.69 7.43
CA ARG A 175 -26.75 13.84 8.22
C ARG A 175 -26.72 13.47 9.71
N PRO A 176 -25.75 14.00 10.49
CA PRO A 176 -25.85 13.93 11.95
C PRO A 176 -27.19 14.52 12.40
N ARG A 177 -27.83 13.84 13.35
CA ARG A 177 -28.95 14.42 14.12
C ARG A 177 -28.39 15.30 15.23
#